data_AF-A0A380FCF1-F1
#
_entry.id   AF-A0A380FCF1-F1
#
_cell.length_a   1.000
_cell.length_b   1.000
_cell.length_c   1.000
_cell.angle_alpha   90.00
_cell.angle_beta   90.00
_cell.angle_gamma   90.00
#
_symmetry.space_group_name_H-M   'P 1'
#
loop_
_entity.id
_entity.type
_entity.pdbx_description
1 polymer ?
#
loop_
_entity_poly.entity_id
_entity_poly.type
_entity_poly.pdbx_seq_one_letter_code
_entity_poly.pdbx_strand_id
1 'polypeptide(L)'
;MLQQYTNDSNLTTSQPISTALAFSTILVPVVMMLLHAIAGVCFKEQSLQYKVFEFLGSPIIAMFIGVLYALLTLGYLRGQDTQQLRDALGSSLKPIAGIMLIIAGGGAFGQVLEDSGVGTSIVHLADQFSLSALLMGWIVAALLSISTGSATVGIVGATNLLFPLIQADSSINVELLTIAIGSGSLFFNYVNHGGFLVS
;
A
#
# COMPACT_ATOMS: atom_id res chain seq x y z
N MET A 1 -20.67 28.65 41.78
CA MET A 1 -20.85 27.96 40.48
C MET A 1 -20.27 28.71 39.27
N LEU A 2 -19.56 29.86 39.44
CA LEU A 2 -18.99 30.64 38.32
C LEU A 2 -17.47 30.84 38.38
N GLN A 3 -16.74 30.10 39.23
CA GLN A 3 -15.27 30.18 39.31
C GLN A 3 -14.53 28.93 38.82
N GLN A 4 -15.25 27.93 38.33
CA GLN A 4 -14.66 26.68 37.82
C GLN A 4 -14.39 26.71 36.31
N TYR A 5 -14.70 27.82 35.63
CA TYR A 5 -14.49 28.01 34.19
C TYR A 5 -13.36 29.02 33.86
N THR A 6 -12.57 29.44 34.84
CA THR A 6 -11.45 30.39 34.66
C THR A 6 -10.09 29.69 34.62
N ASN A 7 -10.01 28.37 34.76
CA ASN A 7 -8.74 27.66 34.90
C ASN A 7 -8.45 26.61 33.81
N ASP A 8 -8.86 26.89 32.56
CA ASP A 8 -8.49 26.12 31.37
C ASP A 8 -7.51 26.89 30.46
N SER A 9 -6.61 27.69 31.05
CA SER A 9 -5.51 28.32 30.31
C SER A 9 -4.29 27.40 30.12
N ASN A 10 -4.45 26.08 30.30
CA ASN A 10 -3.49 25.06 29.86
C ASN A 10 -3.95 24.40 28.57
N LEU A 11 -4.53 25.19 27.66
CA LEU A 11 -4.52 24.87 26.24
C LEU A 11 -3.05 24.85 25.82
N THR A 12 -2.42 23.67 25.91
CA THR A 12 -1.20 23.38 25.16
C THR A 12 -1.49 23.80 23.73
N THR A 13 -0.94 24.95 23.35
CA THR A 13 -0.96 25.46 21.99
C THR A 13 -0.23 24.43 21.15
N SER A 14 -0.99 23.43 20.67
CA SER A 14 -0.58 22.51 19.64
C SER A 14 -0.33 23.38 18.43
N GLN A 15 0.92 23.82 18.28
CA GLN A 15 1.35 24.64 17.16
C GLN A 15 0.86 23.93 15.89
N PRO A 16 0.01 24.58 15.08
CA PRO A 16 -0.52 23.93 13.88
C PRO A 16 0.68 23.52 13.04
N ILE A 17 0.65 22.28 12.57
CA ILE A 17 1.65 21.77 11.64
C ILE A 17 1.77 22.80 10.52
N SER A 18 2.96 23.37 10.32
CA SER A 18 3.18 24.21 9.15
C SER A 18 2.87 23.33 7.94
N THR A 19 1.81 23.67 7.22
CA THR A 19 1.33 22.89 6.08
C THR A 19 2.47 22.66 5.08
N ALA A 20 3.35 23.65 4.92
CA ALA A 20 4.57 23.57 4.12
C ALA A 20 5.51 22.43 4.54
N LEU A 21 5.66 22.16 5.85
CA LEU A 21 6.52 21.10 6.35
C LEU A 21 5.91 19.71 6.08
N ALA A 22 4.60 19.55 6.32
CA ALA A 22 3.89 18.31 6.02
C ALA A 22 3.92 17.98 4.52
N PHE A 23 3.69 18.99 3.67
CA PHE A 23 3.82 18.83 2.22
C PHE A 23 5.26 18.46 1.83
N SER A 24 6.28 19.11 2.40
CA SER A 24 7.69 18.78 2.14
C SER A 24 8.00 17.30 2.45
N THR A 25 7.56 16.80 3.62
CA THR A 25 7.81 15.42 4.04
C THR A 25 7.20 14.38 3.11
N ILE A 26 6.00 14.64 2.57
CA ILE A 26 5.34 13.74 1.61
C ILE A 26 6.01 13.85 0.23
N LEU A 27 6.50 15.04 -0.13
CA LEU A 27 7.09 15.32 -1.44
C LEU A 27 8.48 14.70 -1.60
N VAL A 28 9.29 14.63 -0.55
CA VAL A 28 10.66 14.05 -0.57
C VAL A 28 10.71 12.67 -1.24
N PRO A 29 9.96 11.66 -0.78
CA PRO A 29 10.02 10.34 -1.40
C PRO A 29 9.44 10.32 -2.81
N VAL A 30 8.38 11.10 -3.08
CA VAL A 30 7.75 11.18 -4.41
C VAL A 30 8.74 11.76 -5.43
N VAL A 31 9.46 12.81 -5.06
CA VAL A 31 10.49 13.42 -5.93
C VAL A 31 11.64 12.45 -6.17
N MET A 32 12.07 11.69 -5.16
CA MET A 32 13.09 10.65 -5.37
C MET A 32 12.64 9.55 -6.34
N MET A 33 11.41 9.05 -6.21
CA MET A 33 10.86 8.06 -7.15
C MET A 33 10.66 8.64 -8.56
N LEU A 34 10.30 9.92 -8.67
CA LEU A 34 10.16 10.59 -9.98
C LEU A 34 11.51 10.78 -10.66
N LEU A 35 12.53 11.19 -9.91
CA LEU A 35 13.91 11.31 -10.39
C LEU A 35 14.43 9.95 -10.88
N HIS A 36 14.08 8.88 -10.19
CA HIS A 36 14.39 7.51 -10.62
C HIS A 36 13.74 7.16 -11.96
N ALA A 37 12.43 7.40 -12.09
CA ALA A 37 11.68 7.09 -13.31
C ALA A 37 12.22 7.90 -14.51
N ILE A 38 12.54 9.18 -14.31
CA ILE A 38 13.15 10.02 -15.35
C ILE A 38 14.55 9.50 -15.71
N ALA A 39 15.34 9.07 -14.71
CA ALA A 39 16.65 8.48 -14.95
C ALA A 39 16.55 7.16 -15.75
N GLY A 40 15.52 6.35 -15.49
CA GLY A 40 15.15 5.15 -16.26
C GLY A 40 14.90 5.42 -17.75
N VAL A 41 14.34 6.57 -18.07
CA VAL A 41 14.02 6.94 -19.46
C VAL A 41 15.19 7.65 -20.15
N CYS A 42 15.97 8.45 -19.42
CA CYS A 42 17.03 9.30 -19.98
C CYS A 42 18.41 8.62 -20.06
N PHE A 43 18.70 7.62 -19.22
CA PHE A 43 20.02 6.98 -19.17
C PHE A 43 19.97 5.52 -19.65
N LYS A 44 20.99 5.08 -20.39
CA LYS A 44 21.17 3.65 -20.73
C LYS A 44 21.61 2.86 -19.49
N GLU A 45 20.96 1.72 -19.29
CA GLU A 45 20.99 0.84 -18.09
C GLU A 45 22.39 0.37 -17.60
N GLN A 46 23.46 0.63 -18.34
CA GLN A 46 24.81 0.11 -18.05
C GLN A 46 25.80 1.10 -17.43
N SER A 47 25.43 2.36 -17.17
CA SER A 47 26.34 3.30 -16.51
C SER A 47 26.38 3.13 -14.99
N LEU A 48 27.55 3.30 -14.36
CA LEU A 48 27.70 3.24 -12.90
C LEU A 48 26.87 4.33 -12.19
N GLN A 49 26.65 5.46 -12.88
CA GLN A 49 25.79 6.54 -12.43
C GLN A 49 24.32 6.10 -12.39
N TYR A 50 23.84 5.39 -13.42
CA TYR A 50 22.48 4.83 -13.46
C TYR A 50 22.19 3.92 -12.25
N LYS A 51 23.10 3.00 -11.90
CA LYS A 51 22.93 2.11 -10.74
C LYS A 51 22.81 2.84 -9.41
N VAL A 52 23.52 3.95 -9.23
CA VAL A 52 23.42 4.77 -8.01
C VAL A 52 22.07 5.49 -7.96
N PHE A 53 21.63 6.06 -9.08
CA PHE A 53 20.30 6.68 -9.18
C PHE A 53 19.15 5.67 -9.09
N GLU A 54 19.35 4.45 -9.56
CA GLU A 54 18.42 3.33 -9.43
C GLU A 54 18.28 2.89 -7.98
N PHE A 55 19.40 2.74 -7.27
CA PHE A 55 19.40 2.40 -5.87
C PHE A 55 18.72 3.49 -5.02
N LEU A 56 19.20 4.74 -5.09
CA LEU A 56 18.62 5.85 -4.30
C LEU A 56 17.17 6.14 -4.68
N GLY A 57 16.82 5.90 -5.93
CA GLY A 57 15.51 6.15 -6.50
C GLY A 57 14.48 5.05 -6.27
N SER A 58 14.91 3.87 -5.83
CA SER A 58 14.01 2.74 -5.61
C SER A 58 12.94 3.09 -4.55
N PRO A 59 11.69 2.63 -4.72
CA PRO A 59 10.61 2.99 -3.82
C PRO A 59 10.90 2.70 -2.35
N ILE A 60 11.58 1.59 -2.07
CA ILE A 60 11.95 1.15 -0.72
C ILE A 60 12.92 2.16 -0.07
N ILE A 61 13.96 2.56 -0.79
CA ILE A 61 14.99 3.46 -0.27
C ILE A 61 14.46 4.89 -0.16
N ALA A 62 13.70 5.35 -1.16
CA ALA A 62 13.02 6.64 -1.14
C ALA A 62 12.06 6.76 0.06
N MET A 63 11.25 5.71 0.32
CA MET A 63 10.38 5.66 1.49
C MET A 63 11.16 5.67 2.80
N PHE A 64 12.24 4.91 2.90
CA PHE A 64 13.07 4.87 4.10
C PHE A 64 13.68 6.24 4.41
N ILE A 65 14.26 6.91 3.42
CA ILE A 65 14.79 8.26 3.55
C ILE A 65 13.68 9.25 3.91
N GLY A 66 12.51 9.13 3.28
CA GLY A 66 11.32 9.94 3.58
C GLY A 66 10.86 9.79 5.03
N VAL A 67 10.84 8.56 5.56
CA VAL A 67 10.51 8.30 6.96
C VAL A 67 11.57 8.89 7.89
N LEU A 68 12.86 8.71 7.62
CA LEU A 68 13.92 9.34 8.42
C LEU A 68 13.80 10.88 8.42
N TYR A 69 13.55 11.45 7.25
CA TYR A 69 13.30 12.89 7.11
C TYR A 69 12.06 13.30 7.90
N ALA A 70 10.97 12.54 7.86
CA ALA A 70 9.77 12.77 8.65
C ALA A 70 10.06 12.72 10.17
N LEU A 71 10.83 11.73 10.63
CA LEU A 71 11.20 11.59 12.04
C LEU A 71 12.05 12.77 12.52
N LEU A 72 12.99 13.23 11.70
CA LEU A 72 13.80 14.40 12.02
C LEU A 72 12.95 15.69 11.99
N THR A 73 12.15 15.89 10.95
CA THR A 73 11.40 17.13 10.78
C THR A 73 10.20 17.24 11.72
N LEU A 74 9.41 16.19 11.89
CA LEU A 74 8.27 16.18 12.80
C LEU A 74 8.64 15.81 14.24
N GLY A 75 9.72 15.07 14.47
CA GLY A 75 10.17 14.71 15.81
C GLY A 75 11.05 15.80 16.44
N TYR A 76 12.08 16.27 15.73
CA TYR A 76 13.07 17.21 16.30
C TYR A 76 12.58 18.67 16.27
N LEU A 77 12.06 19.18 15.15
CA LEU A 77 11.59 20.59 15.09
C LEU A 77 10.33 20.85 15.91
N ARG A 78 9.60 19.79 16.30
CA ARG A 78 8.33 19.90 17.03
C ARG A 78 8.49 19.75 18.54
N GLY A 79 9.68 19.37 19.02
CA GLY A 79 9.94 19.07 20.43
C GLY A 79 8.97 18.02 20.99
N GLN A 80 8.43 17.14 20.13
CA GLN A 80 7.48 16.13 20.59
C GLN A 80 8.19 15.15 21.51
N ASP A 81 7.51 14.79 22.59
CA ASP A 81 7.98 13.77 23.51
C ASP A 81 8.27 12.49 22.73
N THR A 82 9.49 11.95 22.90
CA THR A 82 9.93 10.65 22.38
C THR A 82 8.93 9.53 22.63
N GLN A 83 8.12 9.63 23.69
CA GLN A 83 7.05 8.69 23.99
C GLN A 83 5.91 8.75 22.94
N GLN A 84 5.45 9.94 22.55
CA GLN A 84 4.41 10.10 21.54
C GLN A 84 4.84 9.58 20.17
N LEU A 85 6.12 9.76 19.82
CA LEU A 85 6.67 9.22 18.58
C LEU A 85 6.69 7.69 18.59
N ARG A 86 7.09 7.08 19.71
CA ARG A 86 7.06 5.62 19.89
C ARG A 86 5.65 5.06 19.83
N ASP A 87 4.68 5.75 20.43
CA ASP A 87 3.28 5.33 20.40
C ASP A 87 2.70 5.44 18.97
N ALA A 88 3.07 6.48 18.22
CA ALA A 88 2.67 6.63 16.82
C ALA A 88 3.25 5.51 15.93
N LEU A 89 4.54 5.20 16.08
CA LEU A 89 5.17 4.07 15.37
C LEU A 89 4.54 2.74 15.79
N GLY A 90 4.29 2.55 17.08
CA GLY A 90 3.67 1.34 17.63
C GLY A 90 2.24 1.12 17.11
N SER A 91 1.43 2.17 17.05
CA SER A 91 0.07 2.10 16.53
C SER A 91 0.03 1.74 15.03
N SER A 92 1.06 2.12 14.27
CA SER A 92 1.20 1.80 12.84
C SER A 92 1.54 0.33 12.58
N LEU A 93 2.12 -0.39 13.56
CA LEU A 93 2.44 -1.82 13.42
C LEU A 93 1.18 -2.69 13.31
N LYS A 94 0.09 -2.31 14.00
CA LYS A 94 -1.13 -3.12 14.04
C LYS A 94 -1.79 -3.25 12.65
N PRO A 95 -1.99 -2.17 11.87
CA PRO A 95 -2.43 -2.28 10.48
C PRO A 95 -1.46 -3.07 9.61
N ILE A 96 -0.15 -2.83 9.73
CA ILE A 96 0.87 -3.49 8.89
C ILE A 96 0.91 -5.00 9.13
N ALA A 97 0.75 -5.46 10.38
CA ALA A 97 0.73 -6.87 10.71
C ALA A 97 -0.40 -7.63 9.98
N GLY A 98 -1.59 -7.04 9.90
CA GLY A 98 -2.71 -7.63 9.15
C GLY A 98 -2.42 -7.73 7.66
N ILE A 99 -1.87 -6.66 7.08
CA ILE A 99 -1.48 -6.62 5.67
C ILE A 99 -0.41 -7.69 5.37
N MET A 100 0.63 -7.74 6.22
CA MET A 100 1.74 -8.67 6.08
C MET A 100 1.28 -10.13 6.18
N LEU A 101 0.33 -10.44 7.08
CA LEU A 101 -0.25 -11.78 7.21
C LEU A 101 -0.97 -12.21 5.92
N ILE A 102 -1.74 -11.31 5.31
CA ILE A 102 -2.49 -11.60 4.08
C ILE A 102 -1.56 -11.78 2.90
N ILE A 103 -0.55 -10.93 2.77
CA ILE A 103 0.47 -11.03 1.71
C ILE A 103 1.27 -12.33 1.87
N ALA A 104 1.76 -12.62 3.08
CA ALA A 104 2.53 -13.82 3.37
C ALA A 104 1.69 -15.09 3.17
N GLY A 105 0.44 -15.09 3.63
CA GLY A 105 -0.49 -16.20 3.42
C GLY A 105 -0.80 -16.43 1.94
N GLY A 106 -1.08 -15.37 1.19
CA GLY A 106 -1.32 -15.45 -0.25
C GLY A 106 -0.11 -15.95 -1.04
N GLY A 107 1.10 -15.46 -0.71
CA GLY A 107 2.34 -15.89 -1.35
C GLY A 107 2.71 -17.35 -1.03
N ALA A 108 2.61 -17.76 0.23
CA ALA A 108 2.86 -19.15 0.64
C ALA A 108 1.84 -20.12 0.02
N PHE A 109 0.56 -19.73 -0.05
CA PHE A 109 -0.47 -20.51 -0.73
C PHE A 109 -0.21 -20.62 -2.23
N GLY A 110 0.21 -19.53 -2.88
CA GLY A 110 0.63 -19.54 -4.30
C GLY A 110 1.76 -20.53 -4.57
N GLN A 111 2.80 -20.51 -3.74
CA GLN A 111 3.92 -21.47 -3.80
C GLN A 111 3.46 -22.92 -3.61
N VAL A 112 2.61 -23.20 -2.61
CA VAL A 112 2.08 -24.56 -2.40
C VAL A 112 1.25 -25.05 -3.58
N LEU A 113 0.47 -24.18 -4.22
CA LEU A 113 -0.31 -24.52 -5.43
C LEU A 113 0.58 -24.81 -6.64
N GLU A 114 1.67 -24.06 -6.79
CA GLU A 114 2.69 -24.26 -7.82
C GLU A 114 3.41 -25.60 -7.61
N ASP A 115 3.94 -25.83 -6.41
CA ASP A 115 4.66 -27.05 -6.04
C ASP A 115 3.79 -28.32 -6.14
N SER A 116 2.50 -28.21 -5.82
CA SER A 116 1.57 -29.35 -5.86
C SER A 116 1.05 -29.66 -7.27
N GLY A 117 1.34 -28.81 -8.27
CA GLY A 117 0.78 -28.93 -9.62
C GLY A 117 -0.74 -28.74 -9.69
N VAL A 118 -1.39 -28.35 -8.59
CA VAL A 118 -2.84 -28.15 -8.51
C VAL A 118 -3.25 -26.88 -9.26
N GLY A 119 -2.33 -25.92 -9.45
CA GLY A 119 -2.56 -24.71 -10.25
C GLY A 119 -3.07 -25.00 -11.66
N THR A 120 -2.53 -26.03 -12.33
CA THR A 120 -2.99 -26.45 -13.67
C THR A 120 -4.36 -27.13 -13.65
N SER A 121 -4.70 -27.82 -12.55
CA SER A 121 -6.01 -28.43 -12.36
C SER A 121 -7.09 -27.39 -12.09
N ILE A 122 -6.77 -26.31 -11.38
CA ILE A 122 -7.66 -25.16 -11.17
C ILE A 122 -7.92 -24.43 -12.49
N VAL A 123 -6.90 -24.27 -13.35
CA VAL A 123 -7.07 -23.75 -14.72
C VAL A 123 -8.02 -24.64 -15.52
N HIS A 124 -7.85 -25.96 -15.47
CA HIS A 124 -8.71 -26.90 -16.21
C HIS A 124 -10.17 -26.88 -15.72
N LEU A 125 -10.39 -26.66 -14.41
CA LEU A 125 -11.73 -26.45 -13.85
C LEU A 125 -12.30 -25.08 -14.24
N ALA A 126 -11.50 -24.01 -14.22
CA ALA A 126 -11.92 -22.67 -14.62
C ALA A 126 -12.35 -22.61 -16.10
N ASP A 127 -11.63 -23.33 -16.96
CA ASP A 127 -11.95 -23.50 -18.38
C ASP A 127 -13.29 -24.25 -18.57
N GLN A 128 -13.55 -25.29 -17.75
CA GLN A 128 -14.83 -26.00 -17.74
C GLN A 128 -16.00 -25.14 -17.23
N PHE A 129 -15.76 -24.21 -16.29
CA PHE A 129 -16.80 -23.32 -15.76
C PHE A 129 -17.10 -22.11 -16.64
N SER A 130 -16.36 -21.90 -17.75
CA SER A 130 -16.49 -20.71 -18.63
C SER A 130 -16.40 -19.38 -17.87
N LEU A 131 -15.81 -19.38 -16.68
CA LEU A 131 -15.76 -18.23 -15.81
C LEU A 131 -14.58 -17.38 -16.25
N SER A 132 -14.87 -16.19 -16.79
CA SER A 132 -13.82 -15.26 -17.22
C SER A 132 -12.87 -14.98 -16.05
N ALA A 133 -11.57 -15.25 -16.22
CA ALA A 133 -10.54 -14.99 -15.22
C ALA A 133 -10.59 -13.54 -14.69
N LEU A 134 -11.05 -12.59 -15.52
CA LEU A 134 -11.27 -11.20 -15.16
C LEU A 134 -12.32 -11.05 -14.05
N LEU A 135 -13.44 -11.78 -14.15
CA LEU A 135 -14.51 -11.72 -13.15
C LEU A 135 -14.05 -12.33 -11.82
N MET A 136 -13.27 -13.41 -11.89
CA MET A 136 -12.68 -14.04 -10.71
C MET A 136 -11.73 -13.08 -9.97
N GLY A 137 -10.82 -12.43 -10.71
CA GLY A 137 -9.93 -11.40 -10.14
C GLY A 137 -10.68 -10.21 -9.58
N TRP A 138 -11.74 -9.77 -10.25
CA TRP A 138 -12.60 -8.72 -9.75
C TRP A 138 -13.28 -9.09 -8.42
N ILE A 139 -13.88 -10.27 -8.32
CA ILE A 139 -14.58 -10.75 -7.11
C ILE A 139 -13.60 -10.93 -5.95
N VAL A 140 -12.47 -11.59 -6.18
CA VAL A 140 -11.45 -11.83 -5.15
C VAL A 140 -10.89 -10.50 -4.64
N ALA A 141 -10.58 -9.57 -5.53
CA ALA A 141 -10.09 -8.24 -5.17
C ALA A 141 -11.12 -7.45 -4.35
N ALA A 142 -12.40 -7.49 -4.76
CA ALA A 142 -13.49 -6.86 -4.01
C ALA A 142 -13.65 -7.46 -2.61
N LEU A 143 -13.68 -8.78 -2.48
CA LEU A 143 -13.84 -9.48 -1.20
C LEU A 143 -12.67 -9.19 -0.24
N LEU A 144 -11.43 -9.26 -0.72
CA LEU A 144 -10.25 -8.95 0.09
C LEU A 144 -10.20 -7.47 0.46
N SER A 145 -10.59 -6.58 -0.44
CA SER A 145 -10.66 -5.15 -0.16
C SER A 145 -11.69 -4.82 0.92
N ILE A 146 -12.86 -5.49 0.91
CA ILE A 146 -13.88 -5.35 1.97
C ILE A 146 -13.35 -5.91 3.29
N SER A 147 -12.74 -7.09 3.27
CA SER A 147 -12.24 -7.75 4.47
C SER A 147 -11.11 -6.98 5.16
N THR A 148 -10.34 -6.20 4.39
CA THR A 148 -9.15 -5.48 4.88
C THR A 148 -9.37 -3.98 5.05
N GLY A 149 -10.42 -3.44 4.43
CA GLY A 149 -10.72 -2.00 4.45
C GLY A 149 -9.77 -1.15 3.62
N SER A 150 -8.82 -1.74 2.89
CA SER A 150 -7.84 -1.01 2.07
C SER A 150 -7.77 -1.57 0.66
N ALA A 151 -7.97 -0.69 -0.31
CA ALA A 151 -7.94 -1.06 -1.71
C ALA A 151 -6.59 -1.67 -2.11
N THR A 152 -5.49 -1.07 -1.68
CA THR A 152 -4.15 -1.58 -2.00
C THR A 152 -3.92 -3.00 -1.47
N VAL A 153 -4.45 -3.32 -0.29
CA VAL A 153 -4.30 -4.66 0.31
C VAL A 153 -5.15 -5.68 -0.44
N GLY A 154 -6.36 -5.30 -0.87
CA GLY A 154 -7.21 -6.12 -1.72
C GLY A 154 -6.56 -6.45 -3.07
N ILE A 155 -5.96 -5.45 -3.72
CA ILE A 155 -5.23 -5.63 -4.99
C ILE A 155 -4.06 -6.58 -4.82
N VAL A 156 -3.18 -6.33 -3.84
CA VAL A 156 -1.97 -7.15 -3.64
C VAL A 156 -2.34 -8.58 -3.24
N GLY A 157 -3.33 -8.75 -2.36
CA GLY A 157 -3.81 -10.06 -1.95
C GLY A 157 -4.42 -10.86 -3.11
N ALA A 158 -5.26 -10.23 -3.92
CA ALA A 158 -5.86 -10.88 -5.09
C ALA A 158 -4.82 -11.23 -6.15
N THR A 159 -3.85 -10.34 -6.37
CA THR A 159 -2.73 -10.58 -7.30
C THR A 159 -1.92 -11.79 -6.86
N ASN A 160 -1.55 -11.87 -5.58
CA ASN A 160 -0.81 -13.02 -5.05
C ASN A 160 -1.60 -14.33 -5.17
N LEU A 161 -2.90 -14.30 -4.91
CA LEU A 161 -3.75 -15.49 -5.01
C LEU A 161 -3.88 -15.99 -6.44
N LEU A 162 -3.96 -15.08 -7.42
CA LEU A 162 -4.14 -15.41 -8.83
C LEU A 162 -2.82 -15.60 -9.59
N PHE A 163 -1.69 -15.25 -8.99
CA PHE A 163 -0.38 -15.43 -9.58
C PHE A 163 -0.14 -16.82 -10.19
N PRO A 164 -0.40 -17.96 -9.51
CA PRO A 164 -0.20 -19.28 -10.10
C PRO A 164 -1.16 -19.56 -11.26
N LEU A 165 -2.35 -18.96 -11.28
CA LEU A 165 -3.31 -19.11 -12.38
C LEU A 165 -2.77 -18.45 -13.66
N ILE A 166 -2.22 -17.24 -13.53
CA ILE A 166 -1.62 -16.49 -14.65
C ILE A 166 -0.39 -17.22 -15.20
N GLN A 167 0.41 -17.84 -14.32
CA GLN A 167 1.55 -18.63 -14.75
C GLN A 167 1.14 -19.93 -15.48
N ALA A 168 0.02 -20.53 -15.08
CA ALA A 168 -0.46 -21.78 -15.65
C ALA A 168 -1.20 -21.61 -16.99
N ASP A 169 -1.77 -20.43 -17.27
CA ASP A 169 -2.42 -20.13 -18.55
C ASP A 169 -1.97 -18.78 -19.14
N SER A 170 -1.10 -18.85 -20.16
CA SER A 170 -0.61 -17.69 -20.91
C SER A 170 -1.68 -17.00 -21.77
N SER A 171 -2.86 -17.60 -21.94
CA SER A 171 -3.98 -17.02 -22.68
C SER A 171 -4.69 -15.92 -21.90
N ILE A 172 -4.47 -15.86 -20.57
CA ILE A 172 -5.02 -14.84 -19.70
C ILE A 172 -4.33 -13.50 -19.99
N ASN A 173 -5.12 -12.52 -20.42
CA ASN A 173 -4.60 -11.17 -20.62
C ASN A 173 -4.35 -10.48 -19.27
N VAL A 174 -3.08 -10.42 -18.87
CA VAL A 174 -2.62 -9.88 -17.57
C VAL A 174 -2.97 -8.40 -17.40
N GLU A 175 -2.95 -7.63 -18.48
CA GLU A 175 -3.28 -6.20 -18.48
C GLU A 175 -4.76 -6.00 -18.12
N LEU A 176 -5.66 -6.73 -18.79
CA LEU A 176 -7.09 -6.69 -18.49
C LEU A 176 -7.41 -7.23 -17.10
N LEU A 177 -6.70 -8.27 -16.65
CA LEU A 177 -6.88 -8.83 -15.31
C LEU A 177 -6.44 -7.82 -14.23
N THR A 178 -5.34 -7.10 -14.44
CA THR A 178 -4.86 -6.08 -13.50
C THR A 178 -5.85 -4.91 -13.40
N ILE A 179 -6.43 -4.49 -14.53
CA ILE A 179 -7.51 -3.49 -14.55
C ILE A 179 -8.76 -4.03 -13.83
N ALA A 180 -9.14 -5.29 -14.05
CA ALA A 180 -10.27 -5.92 -13.38
C ALA A 180 -10.07 -5.97 -11.85
N ILE A 181 -8.91 -6.43 -11.37
CA ILE A 181 -8.52 -6.47 -9.96
C ILE A 181 -8.55 -5.06 -9.35
N GLY A 182 -7.95 -4.08 -10.03
CA GLY A 182 -7.95 -2.68 -9.60
C GLY A 182 -9.37 -2.13 -9.46
N SER A 183 -10.21 -2.34 -10.48
CA SER A 183 -11.60 -1.89 -10.48
C SER A 183 -12.45 -2.56 -9.39
N GLY A 184 -12.27 -3.85 -9.13
CA GLY A 184 -13.00 -4.58 -8.08
C GLY A 184 -12.64 -4.10 -6.68
N SER A 185 -11.38 -3.81 -6.44
CA SER A 185 -10.93 -3.25 -5.17
C SER A 185 -11.38 -1.81 -4.94
N LEU A 186 -11.49 -1.01 -6.00
CA LEU A 186 -12.01 0.36 -5.94
C LEU A 186 -13.55 0.43 -5.84
N PHE A 187 -14.27 -0.56 -6.38
CA PHE A 187 -15.73 -0.58 -6.46
C PHE A 187 -16.42 -0.42 -5.09
N PHE A 188 -15.90 -1.10 -4.07
CA PHE A 188 -16.43 -0.99 -2.70
C PHE A 188 -15.84 0.17 -1.90
N ASN A 189 -14.79 0.84 -2.38
CA ASN A 189 -14.24 2.02 -1.71
C ASN A 189 -15.21 3.20 -1.75
N TYR A 190 -16.09 3.28 -2.76
CA TYR A 190 -17.23 4.22 -2.79
C TYR A 190 -18.22 3.97 -1.65
N VAL A 191 -18.47 2.72 -1.26
CA VAL A 191 -19.34 2.38 -0.13
C VAL A 191 -18.62 2.62 1.21
N ASN A 192 -17.29 2.54 1.24
CA ASN A 192 -16.46 2.78 2.42
C ASN A 192 -16.20 4.28 2.72
N HIS A 193 -16.24 5.16 1.71
CA HIS A 193 -16.01 6.62 1.87
C HIS A 193 -17.20 7.53 1.46
N GLY A 194 -18.28 7.01 0.85
CA GLY A 194 -19.36 7.81 0.25
C GLY A 194 -20.62 8.02 1.08
N GLY A 195 -20.78 7.42 2.26
CA GLY A 195 -21.92 7.68 3.12
C GLY A 195 -22.03 6.71 4.28
N PHE A 196 -22.42 7.24 5.45
CA PHE A 196 -22.81 6.51 6.67
C PHE A 196 -21.69 6.22 7.68
N LEU A 197 -21.16 7.28 8.34
CA LEU A 197 -20.93 7.40 9.80
C LEU A 197 -20.09 8.66 10.18
N VAL A 198 -20.41 9.81 9.60
CA VAL A 198 -20.26 11.10 10.30
C VAL A 198 -21.59 11.84 10.22
N SER A 199 -22.54 11.38 11.03
CA SER A 199 -23.61 12.18 11.63
C SER A 199 -23.78 11.73 13.07
#